data_AF-B1M0S0-F1
#
_entry.id   AF-B1M0S0-F1
#
_cell.length_a   1.000
_cell.length_b   1.000
_cell.length_c   1.000
_cell.angle_alpha   90.00
_cell.angle_beta   90.00
_cell.angle_gamma   90.00
#
_symmetry.space_group_name_H-M   'P 1'
#
loop_
_entity.id
_entity.type
_entity.pdbx_description
1 polymer ?
#
loop_
_entity_poly.entity_id
_entity_poly.type
_entity_poly.pdbx_seq_one_letter_code
_entity_poly.pdbx_strand_id
1 'polypeptide(L)'
;MSDTPTDPKSTLPEPVRDHLGQQLRSVLPVGSDKPRFLGDDPVPDEFEPQIRRLETRLKTHEEGTGAVGQALDQILDAFGVKPRDDDTRAD
;
A
#
# COMPACT_ATOMS: atom_id res chain seq x y z
N MET A 1 -16.55 -25.28 1.51
CA MET A 1 -16.43 -23.97 2.21
C MET A 1 -17.85 -23.50 2.44
N SER A 2 -18.30 -23.49 3.69
CA SER A 2 -19.69 -23.16 4.02
C SER A 2 -19.69 -21.77 4.66
N ASP A 3 -20.12 -20.77 3.89
CA ASP A 3 -20.52 -19.48 4.44
C ASP A 3 -21.67 -19.74 5.43
N THR A 4 -21.36 -19.60 6.72
CA THR A 4 -22.36 -19.73 7.77
C THR A 4 -23.02 -18.35 7.92
N PRO A 5 -24.35 -18.23 7.78
CA PRO A 5 -25.00 -16.94 7.82
C PRO A 5 -24.81 -16.33 9.21
N THR A 6 -24.15 -15.17 9.29
CA THR A 6 -23.92 -14.48 10.55
C THR A 6 -25.26 -13.91 11.02
N ASP A 7 -25.91 -14.60 11.95
CA ASP A 7 -27.14 -14.12 12.61
C ASP A 7 -26.83 -12.78 13.30
N PRO A 8 -27.56 -11.68 13.03
CA PRO A 8 -27.32 -10.38 13.67
C PRO A 8 -27.47 -10.43 15.20
N LYS A 9 -28.12 -11.46 15.76
CA LYS A 9 -28.15 -11.72 17.21
C LYS A 9 -26.85 -12.29 17.78
N SER A 10 -25.92 -12.73 16.93
CA SER A 10 -24.60 -13.23 17.35
C SER A 10 -23.58 -12.13 17.61
N THR A 11 -23.90 -10.88 17.25
CA THR A 11 -23.00 -9.75 17.44
C THR A 11 -23.20 -9.14 18.81
N LEU A 12 -22.18 -9.22 19.66
CA LEU A 12 -22.18 -8.61 20.99
C LEU A 12 -22.47 -7.09 20.91
N PRO A 13 -23.07 -6.48 21.95
CA PRO A 13 -23.26 -5.03 22.00
C PRO A 13 -21.94 -4.27 21.84
N GLU A 14 -21.97 -3.11 21.18
CA GLU A 14 -20.79 -2.31 20.85
C GLU A 14 -19.85 -2.03 22.05
N PRO A 15 -20.35 -1.61 23.23
CA PRO A 15 -19.48 -1.39 24.39
C PRO A 15 -18.77 -2.66 24.86
N VAL A 16 -19.44 -3.81 24.75
CA VAL A 16 -18.88 -5.12 25.11
C VAL A 16 -17.85 -5.56 24.08
N ARG A 17 -18.11 -5.33 22.79
CA ARG A 17 -17.16 -5.60 21.71
C ARG A 17 -15.89 -4.76 21.85
N ASP A 18 -16.03 -3.48 22.15
CA ASP A 18 -14.89 -2.59 22.29
C ASP A 18 -14.06 -2.92 23.52
N HIS A 19 -14.71 -3.22 24.64
CA HIS A 19 -14.04 -3.66 25.85
C HIS A 19 -13.28 -4.97 25.65
N LEU A 20 -13.92 -5.98 25.06
CA LEU A 20 -13.27 -7.25 24.72
C LEU A 20 -12.16 -7.05 23.68
N GLY A 21 -12.37 -6.20 22.68
CA GLY A 21 -11.36 -5.87 21.68
C GLY A 21 -10.16 -5.15 22.27
N GLN A 22 -10.35 -4.34 23.32
CA GLN A 22 -9.27 -3.70 24.06
C GLN A 22 -8.52 -4.73 24.94
N GLN A 23 -9.24 -5.61 25.62
CA GLN A 23 -8.64 -6.70 26.40
C GLN A 23 -7.82 -7.65 25.52
N LEU A 24 -8.37 -8.11 24.40
CA LEU A 24 -7.68 -9.00 23.46
C LEU A 24 -6.44 -8.34 22.86
N ARG A 25 -6.52 -7.05 22.48
CA ARG A 25 -5.35 -6.30 22.02
C ARG A 25 -4.30 -6.07 23.11
N SER A 26 -4.71 -6.02 24.37
CA SER A 26 -3.78 -5.93 25.51
C SER A 26 -3.13 -7.27 25.91
N VAL A 27 -3.79 -8.39 25.59
CA VAL A 27 -3.30 -9.76 25.84
C VAL A 27 -2.50 -10.32 24.65
N LEU A 28 -2.75 -9.80 23.43
CA LEU A 28 -1.82 -9.93 22.31
C LEU A 28 -0.45 -9.41 22.78
N PRO A 29 0.65 -10.13 22.50
CA PRO A 29 1.93 -9.85 23.15
C PRO A 29 2.38 -8.42 22.85
N VAL A 30 2.33 -7.57 23.88
CA VAL A 30 3.10 -6.32 23.98
C VAL A 30 4.54 -6.64 24.45
N GLY A 31 4.83 -7.92 24.71
CA GLY A 31 6.12 -8.44 25.15
C GLY A 31 7.01 -8.91 24.00
N SER A 32 7.96 -8.04 23.66
CA SER A 32 9.33 -8.31 23.21
C SER A 32 9.65 -8.96 21.86
N ASP A 33 8.72 -9.13 20.93
CA ASP A 33 9.09 -9.26 19.51
C ASP A 33 7.99 -8.67 18.63
N LYS A 34 8.40 -7.93 17.59
CA LYS A 34 7.55 -7.45 16.49
C LYS A 34 6.54 -8.56 16.15
N PRO A 35 5.21 -8.30 16.14
CA PRO A 35 4.24 -9.33 15.81
C PRO A 35 4.69 -9.96 14.49
N ARG A 36 4.73 -11.30 14.41
CA ARG A 36 5.36 -12.03 13.29
C ARG A 36 4.81 -11.62 11.90
N PHE A 37 3.60 -11.05 11.86
CA PHE A 37 2.96 -10.48 10.67
C PHE A 37 3.32 -9.00 10.36
N LEU A 38 4.04 -8.32 11.24
CA LEU A 38 4.40 -6.90 11.16
C LEU A 38 5.83 -6.67 10.68
N GLY A 39 6.54 -7.73 10.28
CA GLY A 39 7.67 -7.69 9.35
C GLY A 39 8.83 -8.61 9.70
N ASP A 40 9.34 -9.25 8.65
CA ASP A 40 10.54 -10.08 8.47
C ASP A 40 10.30 -11.58 8.31
N ASP A 41 9.07 -12.08 8.46
CA ASP A 41 8.73 -13.37 7.85
C ASP A 41 8.51 -13.17 6.35
N PRO A 42 9.04 -14.07 5.50
CA PRO A 42 8.81 -14.01 4.06
C PRO A 42 7.31 -13.93 3.82
N VAL A 43 6.93 -13.03 2.92
CA VAL A 43 5.54 -12.91 2.49
C VAL A 43 5.05 -14.31 2.12
N PRO A 44 3.88 -14.76 2.63
CA PRO A 44 3.42 -16.11 2.37
C PRO A 44 3.42 -16.41 0.87
N ASP A 45 3.85 -17.61 0.48
CA ASP A 45 4.04 -18.01 -0.92
C ASP A 45 2.76 -17.81 -1.76
N GLU A 46 1.59 -17.81 -1.11
CA GLU A 46 0.29 -17.55 -1.73
C GLU A 46 0.16 -16.12 -2.31
N PHE A 47 0.95 -15.17 -1.82
CA PHE A 47 0.97 -13.77 -2.27
C PHE A 47 2.05 -13.48 -3.33
N GLU A 48 2.94 -14.44 -3.59
CA GLU A 48 4.01 -14.32 -4.60
C GLU A 48 3.48 -13.91 -6.00
N PRO A 49 2.36 -14.44 -6.52
CA PRO A 49 1.80 -13.98 -7.80
C PRO A 49 1.38 -12.52 -7.80
N GLN A 50 0.82 -12.04 -6.68
CA GLN A 50 0.32 -10.67 -6.52
C GLN A 50 1.49 -9.69 -6.37
N ILE A 51 2.54 -10.08 -5.64
CA ILE A 51 3.78 -9.31 -5.53
C ILE A 51 4.42 -9.13 -6.89
N ARG A 52 4.62 -10.22 -7.65
CA ARG A 52 5.21 -10.15 -9.00
C ARG A 52 4.44 -9.22 -9.93
N ARG A 53 3.09 -9.22 -9.84
CA ARG A 53 2.25 -8.29 -10.62
C ARG A 53 2.46 -6.84 -10.21
N LEU A 54 2.61 -6.57 -8.91
CA LEU A 54 2.85 -5.21 -8.39
C LEU A 54 4.23 -4.70 -8.80
N GLU A 55 5.27 -5.52 -8.66
CA GLU A 55 6.64 -5.19 -9.10
C GLU A 55 6.69 -4.88 -10.60
N THR A 56 6.03 -5.71 -11.41
CA THR A 56 5.94 -5.47 -12.86
C THR A 56 5.27 -4.13 -13.17
N ARG A 57 4.13 -3.84 -12.54
CA ARG A 57 3.41 -2.59 -12.75
C ARG A 57 4.21 -1.38 -12.30
N LEU A 58 4.90 -1.48 -11.17
CA LEU A 58 5.75 -0.42 -10.65
C LEU A 58 6.89 -0.13 -11.62
N LYS A 59 7.61 -1.17 -12.05
CA LYS A 59 8.71 -1.05 -13.01
C LYS A 59 8.24 -0.42 -14.32
N THR A 60 7.13 -0.90 -14.89
CA THR A 60 6.57 -0.30 -16.12
C THR A 60 6.12 1.14 -15.91
N HIS A 61 5.62 1.50 -14.72
CA HIS A 61 5.24 2.87 -14.43
C HIS A 61 6.45 3.80 -14.32
N GLU A 62 7.53 3.37 -13.67
CA GLU A 62 8.78 4.14 -13.56
C GLU A 62 9.43 4.34 -14.94
N GLU A 63 9.60 3.25 -15.70
CA GLU A 63 10.16 3.29 -17.05
C GLU A 63 9.25 4.11 -18.00
N GLY A 64 7.94 3.94 -17.89
CA GLY A 64 6.95 4.67 -18.69
C GLY A 64 6.93 6.17 -18.39
N THR A 65 7.07 6.55 -17.12
CA THR A 65 7.16 7.97 -16.71
C THR A 65 8.41 8.62 -17.29
N GLY A 66 9.55 7.94 -17.24
CA GLY A 66 10.79 8.42 -17.87
C GLY A 66 10.67 8.56 -19.38
N ALA A 67 10.09 7.57 -20.07
CA ALA A 67 9.92 7.60 -21.52
C ALA A 67 8.97 8.73 -21.97
N VAL A 68 7.87 8.97 -21.24
CA VAL A 68 6.96 10.09 -21.51
C VAL A 68 7.65 11.42 -21.28
N GLY A 69 8.40 11.59 -20.18
CA GLY A 69 9.17 12.81 -19.93
C GLY A 69 10.14 13.13 -21.07
N GLN A 70 10.91 12.14 -21.51
CA GLN A 70 11.83 12.30 -22.63
C GLN A 70 11.12 12.65 -23.95
N ALA A 71 9.94 12.06 -24.21
CA ALA A 71 9.15 12.38 -25.39
C ALA A 71 8.60 13.82 -25.32
N LEU A 72 8.17 14.28 -24.14
CA LEU A 72 7.73 15.65 -23.94
C LEU A 72 8.87 16.66 -24.13
N ASP A 73 10.07 16.37 -23.64
CA ASP A 73 11.26 17.21 -23.86
C ASP A 73 11.58 17.34 -25.36
N GLN A 74 11.58 16.23 -26.10
CA GLN A 74 11.77 16.24 -27.56
C GLN A 74 10.71 17.05 -28.29
N ILE A 75 9.45 16.98 -27.83
CA ILE A 75 8.34 17.76 -28.39
C ILE A 75 8.56 19.26 -28.10
N LEU A 76 8.89 19.62 -26.86
CA LEU A 76 9.14 21.01 -26.47
C LEU A 76 10.32 21.62 -27.25
N ASP A 77 11.39 20.85 -27.42
CA ASP A 77 12.54 21.23 -28.25
C ASP A 77 12.15 21.44 -29.71
N ALA A 78 11.33 20.55 -30.29
CA ALA A 78 10.85 20.69 -31.66
C ALA A 78 9.94 21.92 -31.86
N PHE A 79 9.21 22.33 -30.83
CA PHE A 79 8.40 23.55 -30.83
C PHE A 79 9.16 24.81 -30.37
N GLY A 80 10.44 24.69 -30.02
CA GLY A 80 11.27 25.82 -29.58
C GLY A 80 10.80 26.45 -28.26
N VAL A 81 10.02 25.72 -27.46
CA VAL A 81 9.50 26.17 -26.17
C VAL A 81 10.53 25.84 -25.10
N LYS A 82 11.18 26.86 -24.54
CA LYS A 82 12.04 26.67 -23.37
C LYS A 82 11.18 26.49 -22.12
N PRO A 83 11.42 25.46 -21.28
CA PRO A 83 10.78 25.39 -19.97
C PRO A 83 11.14 26.66 -19.18
N ARG A 84 10.16 27.24 -18.49
CA ARG A 84 10.37 28.40 -17.60
C ARG A 84 11.16 27.93 -16.38
N ASP A 85 12.27 28.59 -16.08
CA ASP A 85 13.15 28.30 -14.93
C ASP A 85 12.55 28.71 -13.55
N ASP A 86 11.26 29.05 -13.48
CA ASP A 86 10.67 29.80 -12.35
C ASP A 86 10.23 28.95 -11.14
N ASP A 87 10.41 27.61 -11.13
CA ASP A 87 10.06 26.78 -9.96
C ASP A 87 11.24 26.48 -9.00
N THR A 88 12.39 27.14 -9.20
CA THR A 88 13.49 27.07 -8.24
C THR A 88 13.44 28.26 -7.27
N ARG A 89 12.87 28.00 -6.08
CA ARG A 89 12.87 28.81 -4.84
C ARG A 89 11.94 30.03 -4.77
N ALA A 90 10.90 29.89 -3.96
CA ALA A 90 10.56 30.91 -2.98
C ALA A 90 10.35 30.22 -1.62
N ASP A 91 11.07 30.76 -0.64
CA ASP A 91 11.07 30.50 0.81
C ASP A 91 9.67 30.73 1.43
#